data_AF-A0A1I1X116-F1
#
_entry.id   AF-A0A1I1X116-F1
#
_cell.length_a   1.000
_cell.length_b   1.000
_cell.length_c   1.000
_cell.angle_alpha   90.00
_cell.angle_beta   90.00
_cell.angle_gamma   90.00
#
_symmetry.space_group_name_H-M   'P 1'
#
loop_
_entity.id
_entity.type
_entity.pdbx_description
1 polymer ?
#
loop_
_entity_poly.entity_id
_entity_poly.type
_entity_poly.pdbx_seq_one_letter_code
_entity_poly.pdbx_strand_id
1 'polypeptide(L)'
;MRKLQYLFYVILLISLAVGCSKENAQKTTSPVANSSDDPVFKRILKEGYAPSDIEELPDRYIVQHDIIFYKKEPGQNANGATTEQARSPYLVAPAYRHINVYLDGSFSSINLSGILDNVIAAYNAVGSGIQMSRVYSSASANITITQNSLQLGICGQAGFPFSNGQPFNVVYISEYTLNYYGLTSTAQLTLLLAHELGHCVGLRHTNWQPQGESSAIHIPSTPATDGSSIMNGGTCGVNWGGFSYYDQIALLSLYPVTLGGPNNLQAGQQLSQGQLIRSSDGRFILVMQGDGNLVLYYYNVPLWDSGTYGNSSINRAVMQGDGNFVLYDTNNAAHWDSGTYNYPGGYVVLQDDGNLVIYQNGVARWDSNTWGY
;
A
#
# COMPACT_ATOMS: atom_id res chain seq x y z
N MET A 1 44.81 77.06 38.37
CA MET A 1 46.27 76.82 38.39
C MET A 1 46.58 75.68 39.36
N ARG A 2 47.34 74.67 38.89
CA ARG A 2 47.96 73.53 39.62
C ARG A 2 47.02 72.44 40.12
N LYS A 3 47.33 71.14 40.07
CA LYS A 3 48.37 70.26 39.46
C LYS A 3 47.81 68.85 39.76
N LEU A 4 47.54 68.00 38.77
CA LEU A 4 48.40 66.90 38.32
C LEU A 4 48.87 65.95 39.44
N GLN A 5 48.35 64.72 39.47
CA GLN A 5 49.14 63.49 39.63
C GLN A 5 48.30 62.23 39.29
N TYR A 6 48.66 61.64 38.15
CA TYR A 6 48.30 60.29 37.69
C TYR A 6 49.20 59.27 38.37
N LEU A 7 48.71 58.05 38.67
CA LEU A 7 49.44 56.83 38.28
C LEU A 7 48.57 55.56 38.30
N PHE A 8 48.43 54.98 37.10
CA PHE A 8 48.42 53.56 36.70
C PHE A 8 47.25 52.63 37.13
N TYR A 9 46.34 52.24 36.22
CA TYR A 9 46.42 51.18 35.15
C TYR A 9 46.17 49.77 35.76
N VAL A 10 45.24 48.91 35.36
CA VAL A 10 44.84 48.33 34.04
C VAL A 10 43.46 47.62 34.26
N ILE A 11 42.35 48.00 33.61
CA ILE A 11 41.73 47.41 32.38
C ILE A 11 41.34 45.90 32.58
N LEU A 12 40.09 45.42 32.47
CA LEU A 12 39.23 45.34 31.26
C LEU A 12 37.85 44.70 31.58
N LEU A 13 36.74 45.31 31.12
CA LEU A 13 35.53 44.78 30.40
C LEU A 13 34.82 43.48 30.88
N ILE A 14 33.50 43.25 30.73
CA ILE A 14 32.43 43.89 29.96
C ILE A 14 31.05 43.52 30.56
N SER A 15 30.11 44.43 30.36
CA SER A 15 28.66 44.46 30.57
C SER A 15 27.82 43.25 30.11
N LEU A 16 26.61 43.10 30.68
CA LEU A 16 25.34 43.37 29.98
C LEU A 16 24.13 43.35 30.93
N ALA A 17 23.23 44.31 30.70
CA ALA A 17 22.07 44.64 31.52
C ALA A 17 20.86 43.74 31.24
N VAL A 18 20.11 43.43 32.30
CA VAL A 18 18.84 42.68 32.28
C VAL A 18 17.68 43.68 32.10
N GLY A 19 16.86 43.45 31.08
CA GLY A 19 15.58 44.13 30.87
C GLY A 19 14.40 43.16 31.08
N CYS A 20 13.45 43.54 31.95
CA CYS A 20 12.18 42.85 32.19
C CYS A 20 11.06 43.43 31.31
N SER A 21 10.12 42.60 30.85
CA SER A 21 8.75 43.01 30.53
C SER A 21 7.73 41.91 30.88
N LYS A 22 6.49 42.35 31.14
CA LYS A 22 5.42 41.75 31.98
C LYS A 22 4.71 40.50 31.44
N GLU A 23 4.18 39.76 32.41
CA GLU A 23 3.28 38.60 32.35
C GLU A 23 2.01 38.83 31.49
N ASN A 24 1.63 37.78 30.76
CA ASN A 24 0.40 37.67 29.99
C ASN A 24 -0.44 36.52 30.56
N ALA A 25 -1.76 36.73 30.59
CA ALA A 25 -2.73 35.89 31.28
C ALA A 25 -2.73 34.42 30.83
N GLN A 26 -2.81 33.55 31.82
CA GLN A 26 -2.81 32.10 31.73
C GLN A 26 -4.05 31.58 30.98
N LYS A 27 -3.87 31.06 29.76
CA LYS A 27 -4.82 30.10 29.16
C LYS A 27 -4.77 28.84 30.01
N THR A 28 -5.87 28.54 30.69
CA THR A 28 -6.12 27.24 31.31
C THR A 28 -6.05 26.15 30.23
N THR A 29 -4.92 25.43 30.19
CA THR A 29 -4.80 24.16 29.52
C THR A 29 -5.67 23.15 30.26
N SER A 30 -6.66 22.60 29.56
CA SER A 30 -7.24 21.32 29.97
C SER A 30 -6.13 20.26 29.93
N PRO A 31 -6.13 19.24 30.79
CA PRO A 31 -5.05 18.26 30.86
C PRO A 31 -4.99 17.52 29.52
N VAL A 32 -3.87 17.64 28.82
CA VAL A 32 -3.52 16.80 27.67
C VAL A 32 -3.41 15.38 28.23
N ALA A 33 -4.33 14.50 27.86
CA ALA A 33 -4.17 13.07 28.12
C ALA A 33 -2.85 12.63 27.47
N ASN A 34 -2.00 11.92 28.21
CA ASN A 34 -0.71 11.45 27.71
C ASN A 34 -0.91 10.70 26.37
N SER A 35 -0.42 11.29 25.28
CA SER A 35 -0.52 10.73 23.92
C SER A 35 0.09 9.34 23.78
N SER A 36 1.02 8.99 24.68
CA SER A 36 1.65 7.67 24.78
C SER A 36 0.67 6.52 25.03
N ASP A 37 -0.53 6.78 25.54
CA ASP A 37 -1.51 5.74 25.86
C ASP A 37 -2.60 5.51 24.80
N ASP A 38 -2.70 6.39 23.79
CA ASP A 38 -3.69 6.28 22.72
C ASP A 38 -3.42 5.01 21.86
N PRO A 39 -4.44 4.16 21.62
CA PRO A 39 -4.29 2.92 20.86
C PRO A 39 -3.89 3.16 19.39
N VAL A 40 -4.31 4.26 18.79
CA VAL A 40 -3.92 4.66 17.44
C VAL A 40 -2.47 5.14 17.43
N PHE A 41 -2.06 5.92 18.44
CA PHE A 41 -0.65 6.30 18.59
C PHE A 41 0.26 5.08 18.76
N LYS A 42 -0.11 4.12 19.62
CA LYS A 42 0.60 2.86 19.81
C LYS A 42 0.65 2.02 18.53
N ARG A 43 -0.44 2.02 17.74
CA ARG A 43 -0.48 1.37 16.43
C ARG A 43 0.48 2.03 15.44
N ILE A 44 0.49 3.36 15.35
CA ILE A 44 1.43 4.12 14.51
C ILE A 44 2.87 3.74 14.86
N LEU A 45 3.23 3.70 16.14
CA LEU A 45 4.57 3.24 16.56
C LEU A 45 4.86 1.79 16.17
N LYS A 46 3.87 0.90 16.28
CA LYS A 46 3.99 -0.52 15.90
C LYS A 46 4.07 -0.74 14.39
N GLU A 47 3.42 0.12 13.61
CA GLU A 47 3.51 0.18 12.15
C GLU A 47 4.87 0.71 11.68
N GLY A 48 5.71 1.16 12.61
CA GLY A 48 7.11 1.48 12.39
C GLY A 48 7.43 2.96 12.55
N TYR A 49 6.45 3.86 12.58
CA TYR A 49 6.65 5.32 12.59
C TYR A 49 7.40 5.83 13.84
N ALA A 50 8.39 6.71 13.64
CA ALA A 50 9.12 7.32 14.74
C ALA A 50 8.28 8.43 15.39
N PRO A 51 8.36 8.65 16.72
CA PRO A 51 7.63 9.73 17.39
C PRO A 51 7.92 11.13 16.83
N SER A 52 9.09 11.35 16.22
CA SER A 52 9.47 12.61 15.57
C SER A 52 8.65 12.93 14.33
N ASP A 53 8.06 11.91 13.71
CA ASP A 53 7.38 12.03 12.42
C ASP A 53 5.86 12.16 12.61
N ILE A 54 5.39 12.22 13.87
CA ILE A 54 3.98 12.22 14.24
C ILE A 54 3.59 13.61 14.75
N GLU A 55 2.72 14.29 14.01
CA GLU A 55 2.00 15.47 14.45
C GLU A 55 0.63 15.06 15.02
N GLU A 56 0.33 15.51 16.24
CA GLU A 56 -0.93 15.20 16.92
C GLU A 56 -1.93 16.36 16.82
N LEU A 57 -3.09 16.07 16.24
CA LEU A 57 -4.25 16.97 16.18
C LEU A 57 -5.39 16.43 17.08
N PRO A 58 -6.43 17.24 17.37
CA PRO A 58 -7.51 16.84 18.28
C PRO A 58 -8.24 15.54 17.89
N ASP A 59 -8.39 15.28 16.59
CA ASP A 59 -9.18 14.16 16.03
C ASP A 59 -8.34 13.12 15.27
N ARG A 60 -7.07 13.42 14.97
CA ARG A 60 -6.20 12.60 14.12
C ARG A 60 -4.72 12.76 14.49
N TYR A 61 -3.91 11.83 14.00
CA TYR A 61 -2.47 11.96 13.88
C TYR A 61 -2.11 12.16 12.40
N ILE A 62 -1.18 13.05 12.12
CA ILE A 62 -0.56 13.22 10.81
C ILE A 62 0.85 12.66 10.91
N VAL A 63 1.24 11.83 9.95
CA VAL A 63 2.53 11.15 9.94
C VAL A 63 3.23 11.44 8.64
N GLN A 64 4.54 11.74 8.69
CA GLN A 64 5.35 12.07 7.50
C GLN A 64 4.81 13.25 6.68
N HIS A 65 3.99 14.10 7.32
CA HIS A 65 3.32 15.28 6.77
C HIS A 65 2.16 15.01 5.81
N ASP A 66 1.96 13.80 5.29
CA ASP A 66 0.89 13.52 4.33
C ASP A 66 0.00 12.31 4.65
N ILE A 67 0.34 11.52 5.67
CA ILE A 67 -0.43 10.34 6.08
C ILE A 67 -1.34 10.63 7.27
N ILE A 68 -2.63 10.31 7.17
CA ILE A 68 -3.63 10.55 8.22
C ILE A 68 -4.02 9.25 8.93
N PHE A 69 -4.04 9.29 10.27
CA PHE A 69 -4.63 8.28 11.16
C PHE A 69 -5.68 8.91 12.08
N TYR A 70 -6.95 8.52 11.99
CA TYR A 70 -7.98 9.04 12.90
C TYR A 70 -7.86 8.41 14.30
N LYS A 71 -8.00 9.23 15.35
CA LYS A 71 -7.98 8.76 16.75
C LYS A 71 -9.15 7.84 17.10
N LYS A 72 -10.22 7.86 16.30
CA LYS A 72 -11.37 6.97 16.40
C LYS A 72 -11.64 6.35 15.04
N GLU A 73 -11.34 5.07 14.89
CA GLU A 73 -11.73 4.25 13.72
C GLU A 73 -12.93 3.35 14.04
N PRO A 74 -13.72 2.90 13.03
CA PRO A 74 -14.74 1.88 13.21
C PRO A 74 -14.10 0.49 13.42
N GLY A 75 -14.24 -0.07 14.63
CA GLY A 75 -14.03 -1.50 14.93
C GLY A 75 -12.56 -1.96 14.95
N GLN A 76 -11.87 -1.81 16.09
CA GLN A 76 -10.49 -2.28 16.24
C GLN A 76 -10.37 -3.58 17.04
N ASN A 77 -9.61 -4.52 16.47
CA ASN A 77 -8.62 -5.39 17.14
C ASN A 77 -7.69 -5.98 16.06
N ALA A 78 -6.42 -5.56 15.98
CA ALA A 78 -5.44 -6.27 15.14
C ALA A 78 -4.00 -6.14 15.66
N ASN A 79 -3.28 -7.27 15.57
CA ASN A 79 -1.87 -7.46 15.91
C ASN A 79 -1.09 -7.92 14.66
N GLY A 80 0.12 -7.39 14.45
CA GLY A 80 1.23 -8.07 13.73
C GLY A 80 1.83 -7.28 12.55
N ALA A 81 3.16 -7.27 12.41
CA ALA A 81 3.98 -6.35 11.58
C ALA A 81 4.92 -7.07 10.56
N THR A 82 5.65 -6.25 9.77
CA THR A 82 6.96 -6.39 9.00
C THR A 82 6.92 -6.45 7.45
N THR A 83 8.04 -6.28 6.68
CA THR A 83 8.67 -5.00 6.24
C THR A 83 9.03 -4.95 4.71
N GLU A 84 9.29 -3.77 4.07
CA GLU A 84 9.79 -3.26 2.71
C GLU A 84 8.76 -2.60 1.74
N GLN A 85 8.97 -2.32 0.41
CA GLN A 85 8.05 -1.56 -0.52
C GLN A 85 6.63 -1.40 -0.01
N ALA A 86 6.28 -0.20 0.38
CA ALA A 86 5.51 -0.03 1.59
C ALA A 86 4.01 -0.21 1.38
N ARG A 87 3.37 -1.02 2.21
CA ARG A 87 1.91 -1.00 2.37
C ARG A 87 1.48 -0.80 3.81
N SER A 88 0.26 -0.32 3.98
CA SER A 88 -0.43 -0.39 5.27
C SER A 88 -0.75 -1.87 5.61
N PRO A 89 -0.86 -2.23 6.91
CA PRO A 89 -1.28 -3.56 7.31
C PRO A 89 -2.69 -3.91 6.80
N TYR A 90 -3.55 -2.91 6.61
CA TYR A 90 -4.90 -3.08 6.09
C TYR A 90 -4.94 -2.84 4.57
N LEU A 91 -5.62 -3.75 3.88
CA LEU A 91 -5.88 -3.69 2.45
C LEU A 91 -7.38 -3.54 2.21
N VAL A 92 -7.73 -3.05 1.02
CA VAL A 92 -9.12 -3.03 0.58
C VAL A 92 -9.61 -4.47 0.37
N ALA A 93 -10.55 -4.90 1.21
CA ALA A 93 -11.12 -6.23 1.15
C ALA A 93 -11.89 -6.43 -0.16
N PRO A 94 -12.00 -7.66 -0.70
CA PRO A 94 -12.67 -7.95 -1.98
C PRO A 94 -14.04 -7.29 -2.15
N ALA A 95 -14.85 -7.23 -1.08
CA ALA A 95 -16.18 -6.62 -1.08
C ALA A 95 -16.18 -5.09 -1.35
N TYR A 96 -15.05 -4.42 -1.18
CA TYR A 96 -14.91 -2.96 -1.30
C TYR A 96 -13.99 -2.51 -2.43
N ARG A 97 -13.56 -3.42 -3.32
CA ARG A 97 -12.62 -3.09 -4.41
C ARG A 97 -13.28 -2.38 -5.60
N HIS A 98 -14.61 -2.32 -5.66
CA HIS A 98 -15.34 -1.38 -6.50
C HIS A 98 -15.47 -0.05 -5.74
N ILE A 99 -14.59 0.90 -6.08
CA ILE A 99 -14.41 2.13 -5.31
C ILE A 99 -15.04 3.30 -6.08
N ASN A 100 -16.11 3.85 -5.52
CA ASN A 100 -16.71 5.08 -6.01
C ASN A 100 -15.92 6.30 -5.50
N VAL A 101 -15.44 7.13 -6.41
CA VAL A 101 -14.67 8.34 -6.11
C VAL A 101 -15.49 9.57 -6.48
N TYR A 102 -15.71 10.46 -5.51
CA TYR A 102 -16.40 11.73 -5.68
C TYR A 102 -15.40 12.88 -5.60
N LEU A 103 -15.49 13.82 -6.55
CA LEU A 103 -14.76 15.09 -6.50
C LEU A 103 -15.70 16.17 -5.99
N ASP A 104 -15.38 16.76 -4.85
CA ASP A 104 -16.17 17.85 -4.30
C ASP A 104 -16.05 19.14 -5.11
N GLY A 105 -17.09 19.95 -5.08
CA GLY A 105 -17.16 21.24 -5.76
C GLY A 105 -16.40 22.38 -5.07
N SER A 106 -15.67 22.11 -3.98
CA SER A 106 -14.95 23.13 -3.20
C SER A 106 -13.80 23.83 -3.92
N PHE A 107 -13.34 23.31 -5.07
CA PHE A 107 -12.18 23.84 -5.78
C PHE A 107 -12.55 25.06 -6.63
N SER A 108 -11.84 26.17 -6.42
CA SER A 108 -12.15 27.46 -7.06
C SER A 108 -11.10 27.94 -8.07
N SER A 109 -9.86 27.45 -7.94
CA SER A 109 -8.69 27.93 -8.67
C SER A 109 -8.07 26.87 -9.58
N ILE A 110 -8.32 25.59 -9.30
CA ILE A 110 -7.84 24.45 -10.10
C ILE A 110 -9.01 23.60 -10.61
N ASN A 111 -8.84 22.95 -11.75
CA ASN A 111 -9.85 22.04 -12.30
C ASN A 111 -9.32 20.61 -12.28
N LEU A 112 -9.85 19.79 -11.37
CA LEU A 112 -9.47 18.39 -11.21
C LEU A 112 -10.39 17.41 -11.95
N SER A 113 -11.44 17.89 -12.63
CA SER A 113 -12.48 17.02 -13.20
C SER A 113 -11.94 16.02 -14.22
N GLY A 114 -11.31 16.51 -15.30
CA GLY A 114 -10.73 15.62 -16.32
C GLY A 114 -9.48 14.88 -15.84
N ILE A 115 -8.79 15.42 -14.83
CA ILE A 115 -7.63 14.78 -14.21
C ILE A 115 -8.08 13.54 -13.44
N LEU A 116 -9.15 13.64 -12.64
CA LEU A 116 -9.70 12.51 -11.92
C LEU A 116 -10.11 11.38 -12.88
N ASP A 117 -10.74 11.72 -14.00
CA ASP A 117 -11.12 10.72 -15.01
C ASP A 117 -9.88 9.98 -15.56
N ASN A 118 -8.78 10.70 -15.81
CA ASN A 118 -7.52 10.10 -16.27
C ASN A 118 -6.87 9.22 -15.20
N VAL A 119 -6.89 9.63 -13.92
CA VAL A 119 -6.33 8.85 -12.82
C VAL A 119 -7.13 7.56 -12.60
N ILE A 120 -8.48 7.64 -12.61
CA ILE A 120 -9.36 6.47 -12.55
C ILE A 120 -9.07 5.52 -13.72
N ALA A 121 -8.95 6.05 -14.94
CA ALA A 121 -8.61 5.24 -16.10
C ALA A 121 -7.25 4.57 -15.95
N ALA A 122 -6.24 5.26 -15.40
CA ALA A 122 -4.92 4.70 -15.16
C ALA A 122 -4.96 3.55 -14.16
N TYR A 123 -5.64 3.71 -13.01
CA TYR A 123 -5.79 2.64 -12.01
C TYR A 123 -6.49 1.41 -12.58
N ASN A 124 -7.58 1.62 -13.34
CA ASN A 124 -8.33 0.54 -13.97
C ASN A 124 -7.52 -0.15 -15.07
N ALA A 125 -6.66 0.59 -15.79
CA ALA A 125 -5.80 0.04 -16.86
C ALA A 125 -4.69 -0.89 -16.35
N VAL A 126 -4.31 -0.80 -15.06
CA VAL A 126 -3.38 -1.75 -14.43
C VAL A 126 -3.94 -3.18 -14.44
N GLY A 127 -5.27 -3.33 -14.48
CA GLY A 127 -5.92 -4.64 -14.49
C GLY A 127 -5.80 -5.37 -13.16
N SER A 128 -5.72 -4.64 -12.04
CA SER A 128 -5.81 -5.19 -10.68
C SER A 128 -7.26 -5.44 -10.25
N GLY A 129 -7.45 -6.02 -9.07
CA GLY A 129 -8.75 -6.19 -8.43
C GLY A 129 -9.41 -4.89 -8.02
N ILE A 130 -8.68 -3.77 -7.97
CA ILE A 130 -9.25 -2.44 -7.76
C ILE A 130 -9.92 -1.97 -9.04
N GLN A 131 -11.18 -1.56 -8.92
CA GLN A 131 -11.97 -0.93 -9.97
C GLN A 131 -12.53 0.37 -9.43
N MET A 132 -12.04 1.50 -9.91
CA MET A 132 -12.52 2.81 -9.52
C MET A 132 -13.58 3.31 -10.49
N SER A 133 -14.57 4.04 -9.98
CA SER A 133 -15.62 4.67 -10.77
C SER A 133 -15.89 6.07 -10.25
N ARG A 134 -16.04 7.03 -11.16
CA ARG A 134 -16.42 8.38 -10.78
C ARG A 134 -17.91 8.42 -10.43
N VAL A 135 -18.23 9.08 -9.32
CA VAL A 135 -19.61 9.42 -8.95
C VAL A 135 -19.73 10.92 -8.74
N TYR A 136 -20.96 11.43 -8.80
CA TYR A 136 -21.28 12.86 -8.71
C TYR A 136 -22.10 13.23 -7.47
N SER A 137 -22.18 12.31 -6.50
CA SER A 137 -22.82 12.53 -5.21
C SER A 137 -21.95 11.95 -4.09
N SER A 138 -21.69 12.75 -3.07
CA SER A 138 -20.94 12.32 -1.89
C SER A 138 -21.61 11.16 -1.15
N ALA A 139 -22.94 11.04 -1.22
CA ALA A 139 -23.69 9.94 -0.59
C ALA A 139 -23.40 8.56 -1.21
N SER A 140 -22.89 8.52 -2.44
CA SER A 140 -22.53 7.28 -3.15
C SER A 140 -21.02 7.02 -3.14
N ALA A 141 -20.24 7.89 -2.49
CA ALA A 141 -18.78 7.85 -2.53
C ALA A 141 -18.21 6.89 -1.48
N ASN A 142 -17.21 6.12 -1.87
CA ASN A 142 -16.29 5.47 -0.94
C ASN A 142 -15.15 6.41 -0.57
N ILE A 143 -14.65 7.20 -1.55
CA ILE A 143 -13.59 8.19 -1.38
C ILE A 143 -14.10 9.56 -1.85
N THR A 144 -13.91 10.59 -1.02
CA THR A 144 -14.20 11.99 -1.37
C THR A 144 -12.90 12.78 -1.49
N ILE A 145 -12.68 13.42 -2.64
CA ILE A 145 -11.59 14.39 -2.86
C ILE A 145 -12.13 15.78 -2.56
N THR A 146 -11.52 16.48 -1.61
CA THR A 146 -11.99 17.80 -1.14
C THR A 146 -10.84 18.77 -0.89
N GLN A 147 -11.13 20.06 -0.96
CA GLN A 147 -10.15 21.10 -0.62
C GLN A 147 -9.95 21.17 0.90
N ASN A 148 -8.71 21.44 1.34
CA ASN A 148 -8.39 21.82 2.71
C ASN A 148 -7.15 22.73 2.76
N SER A 149 -7.06 23.59 3.77
CA SER A 149 -5.87 24.40 4.04
C SER A 149 -4.84 23.57 4.82
N LEU A 150 -3.80 23.15 4.12
CA LEU A 150 -2.70 22.35 4.69
C LEU A 150 -1.50 23.24 5.00
N GLN A 151 -0.54 22.73 5.78
CA GLN A 151 0.73 23.44 6.01
C GLN A 151 1.45 23.68 4.69
N LEU A 152 2.11 24.85 4.58
CA LEU A 152 2.85 25.24 3.38
C LEU A 152 3.93 24.21 3.07
N GLY A 153 3.95 23.71 1.82
CA GLY A 153 4.82 22.64 1.37
C GLY A 153 4.11 21.28 1.20
N ILE A 154 2.87 21.15 1.71
CA ILE A 154 2.03 19.96 1.54
C ILE A 154 0.94 20.26 0.52
N CYS A 155 0.79 19.37 -0.47
CA CYS A 155 -0.10 19.56 -1.61
C CYS A 155 -1.31 18.63 -1.57
N GLY A 156 -1.16 17.45 -0.98
CA GLY A 156 -2.23 16.51 -0.69
C GLY A 156 -1.98 15.77 0.61
N GLN A 157 -3.05 15.19 1.17
CA GLN A 157 -2.97 14.25 2.28
C GLN A 157 -4.08 13.21 2.14
N ALA A 158 -3.75 11.97 2.50
CA ALA A 158 -4.67 10.86 2.57
C ALA A 158 -4.27 9.92 3.72
N GLY A 159 -5.07 8.90 3.97
CA GLY A 159 -4.79 7.85 4.93
C GLY A 159 -4.85 6.49 4.26
N PHE A 160 -4.76 5.44 5.08
CA PHE A 160 -4.77 4.06 4.63
C PHE A 160 -6.13 3.38 4.79
N PRO A 161 -6.36 2.22 4.14
CA PRO A 161 -7.56 1.43 4.37
C PRO A 161 -7.84 1.19 5.85
N PHE A 162 -9.11 1.19 6.20
CA PHE A 162 -9.56 0.94 7.56
C PHE A 162 -9.41 -0.55 7.91
N SER A 163 -9.34 -0.83 9.21
CA SER A 163 -9.28 -2.21 9.73
C SER A 163 -10.47 -3.11 9.32
N ASN A 164 -11.60 -2.52 8.93
CA ASN A 164 -12.76 -3.22 8.40
C ASN A 164 -12.67 -3.53 6.88
N GLY A 165 -11.54 -3.22 6.24
CA GLY A 165 -11.27 -3.49 4.82
C GLY A 165 -11.81 -2.45 3.84
N GLN A 166 -12.42 -1.35 4.29
CA GLN A 166 -12.83 -0.25 3.42
C GLN A 166 -11.61 0.61 3.03
N PRO A 167 -11.59 1.23 1.83
CA PRO A 167 -10.55 2.20 1.48
C PRO A 167 -10.61 3.42 2.42
N PHE A 168 -9.52 4.17 2.52
CA PHE A 168 -9.57 5.46 3.18
C PHE A 168 -10.53 6.38 2.45
N ASN A 169 -11.34 7.13 3.18
CA ASN A 169 -12.56 7.73 2.64
C ASN A 169 -12.42 9.20 2.22
N VAL A 170 -11.27 9.84 2.45
CA VAL A 170 -11.07 11.25 2.09
C VAL A 170 -9.67 11.54 1.57
N VAL A 171 -9.57 12.38 0.55
CA VAL A 171 -8.31 12.96 0.07
C VAL A 171 -8.43 14.47 0.21
N TYR A 172 -7.48 15.08 0.92
CA TYR A 172 -7.39 16.53 1.06
C TYR A 172 -6.39 17.09 0.06
N ILE A 173 -6.73 18.21 -0.59
CA ILE A 173 -5.84 18.91 -1.53
C ILE A 173 -5.73 20.39 -1.14
N SER A 174 -4.51 20.92 -1.13
CA SER A 174 -4.26 22.34 -0.81
C SER A 174 -4.15 23.21 -2.06
N GLU A 175 -5.27 23.85 -2.45
CA GLU A 175 -5.26 24.88 -3.50
C GLU A 175 -4.29 26.03 -3.19
N TYR A 176 -4.16 26.39 -1.90
CA TYR A 176 -3.24 27.45 -1.49
C TYR A 176 -1.79 27.12 -1.84
N THR A 177 -1.32 25.93 -1.45
CA THR A 177 0.04 25.48 -1.74
C THR A 177 0.29 25.39 -3.25
N LEU A 178 -0.65 24.80 -3.99
CA LEU A 178 -0.54 24.61 -5.44
C LEU A 178 -0.41 25.95 -6.18
N ASN A 179 -1.22 26.94 -5.82
CA ASN A 179 -1.13 28.28 -6.43
C ASN A 179 0.13 29.03 -6.00
N TYR A 180 0.51 28.94 -4.72
CA TYR A 180 1.69 29.63 -4.20
C TYR A 180 2.98 29.23 -4.94
N TYR A 181 3.10 27.95 -5.29
CA TYR A 181 4.26 27.41 -6.01
C TYR A 181 4.05 27.25 -7.52
N GLY A 182 2.86 27.60 -8.06
CA GLY A 182 2.55 27.49 -9.49
C GLY A 182 2.48 26.04 -10.02
N LEU A 183 2.08 25.09 -9.17
CA LEU A 183 2.09 23.64 -9.43
C LEU A 183 0.76 23.15 -10.02
N THR A 184 0.24 23.86 -11.02
CA THR A 184 -1.13 23.69 -11.52
C THR A 184 -1.19 22.99 -12.89
N SER A 185 -0.08 22.46 -13.40
CA SER A 185 -0.09 21.74 -14.66
C SER A 185 -0.85 20.41 -14.55
N THR A 186 -1.47 19.97 -15.65
CA THR A 186 -2.22 18.71 -15.70
C THR A 186 -1.36 17.53 -15.23
N ALA A 187 -0.09 17.47 -15.62
CA ALA A 187 0.80 16.37 -15.24
C ALA A 187 1.10 16.37 -13.73
N GLN A 188 1.31 17.54 -13.11
CA GLN A 188 1.56 17.66 -11.67
C GLN A 188 0.33 17.25 -10.86
N LEU A 189 -0.84 17.75 -11.25
CA LEU A 189 -2.09 17.46 -10.57
C LEU A 189 -2.52 15.99 -10.78
N THR A 190 -2.20 15.38 -11.93
CA THR A 190 -2.43 13.94 -12.18
C THR A 190 -1.60 13.08 -11.24
N LEU A 191 -0.31 13.39 -11.08
CA LEU A 191 0.55 12.67 -10.15
C LEU A 191 0.07 12.82 -8.70
N LEU A 192 -0.25 14.05 -8.29
CA LEU A 192 -0.77 14.32 -6.95
C LEU A 192 -2.01 13.46 -6.66
N LEU A 193 -3.04 13.50 -7.52
CA LEU A 193 -4.25 12.69 -7.28
C LEU A 193 -3.98 11.19 -7.32
N ALA A 194 -3.12 10.72 -8.23
CA ALA A 194 -2.78 9.30 -8.29
C ALA A 194 -2.05 8.83 -7.03
N HIS A 195 -1.15 9.65 -6.49
CA HIS A 195 -0.41 9.40 -5.25
C HIS A 195 -1.35 9.27 -4.05
N GLU A 196 -2.22 10.26 -3.83
CA GLU A 196 -3.14 10.26 -2.69
C GLU A 196 -4.16 9.11 -2.74
N LEU A 197 -4.65 8.76 -3.94
CA LEU A 197 -5.49 7.58 -4.12
C LEU A 197 -4.73 6.28 -3.85
N GLY A 198 -3.42 6.26 -4.09
CA GLY A 198 -2.53 5.14 -3.77
C GLY A 198 -2.52 4.85 -2.28
N HIS A 199 -2.42 5.89 -1.45
CA HIS A 199 -2.58 5.78 0.00
C HIS A 199 -3.95 5.21 0.40
N CYS A 200 -5.03 5.68 -0.23
CA CYS A 200 -6.37 5.21 0.08
C CYS A 200 -6.57 3.71 -0.17
N VAL A 201 -5.78 3.14 -1.09
CA VAL A 201 -5.73 1.70 -1.39
C VAL A 201 -4.51 1.02 -0.76
N GLY A 202 -3.87 1.63 0.23
CA GLY A 202 -2.88 0.96 1.07
C GLY A 202 -1.45 0.96 0.56
N LEU A 203 -1.13 1.67 -0.53
CA LEU A 203 0.26 1.92 -0.95
C LEU A 203 0.88 3.02 -0.10
N ARG A 204 2.09 2.83 0.41
CA ARG A 204 2.89 3.79 1.19
C ARG A 204 4.16 4.16 0.39
N HIS A 205 4.94 5.12 0.89
CA HIS A 205 6.06 5.63 0.15
C HIS A 205 7.18 4.63 -0.15
N THR A 206 7.69 4.70 -1.38
CA THR A 206 8.71 3.79 -1.93
C THR A 206 10.15 4.18 -1.56
N ASN A 207 10.43 5.47 -1.35
CA ASN A 207 11.76 6.03 -1.03
C ASN A 207 11.94 6.33 0.48
N TRP A 208 11.31 5.53 1.34
CA TRP A 208 11.33 5.72 2.79
C TRP A 208 12.76 5.75 3.38
N GLN A 209 13.65 4.83 2.97
CA GLN A 209 15.04 4.79 3.49
C GLN A 209 15.86 6.06 3.18
N PRO A 210 15.92 6.55 1.93
CA PRO A 210 16.64 7.79 1.60
C PRO A 210 16.05 9.07 2.22
N GLN A 211 14.74 9.10 2.51
CA GLN A 211 14.05 10.24 3.15
C GLN A 211 14.17 10.23 4.69
N GLY A 212 14.82 9.21 5.28
CA GLY A 212 14.96 9.09 6.74
C GLY A 212 13.70 8.58 7.44
N GLU A 213 12.78 8.00 6.69
CA GLU A 213 11.51 7.47 7.16
C GLU A 213 11.64 6.06 7.73
N SER A 214 10.66 5.65 8.54
CA SER A 214 10.70 4.39 9.26
C SER A 214 10.10 3.18 8.51
N SER A 215 10.32 1.97 9.06
CA SER A 215 10.05 0.67 8.42
C SER A 215 8.62 0.50 7.88
N ALA A 216 8.49 0.03 6.65
CA ALA A 216 7.23 -0.19 5.91
C ALA A 216 7.00 -1.69 5.65
N ILE A 217 5.82 -2.23 5.23
CA ILE A 217 5.56 -3.66 4.85
C ILE A 217 5.79 -3.93 3.35
N HIS A 218 6.60 -4.93 2.96
CA HIS A 218 6.95 -5.20 1.55
C HIS A 218 5.78 -5.71 0.74
N ILE A 219 5.69 -5.17 -0.45
CA ILE A 219 4.84 -5.68 -1.51
C ILE A 219 5.67 -6.68 -2.33
N PRO A 220 5.31 -7.98 -2.30
CA PRO A 220 6.04 -9.01 -3.02
C PRO A 220 6.27 -8.67 -4.50
N SER A 221 7.40 -9.13 -5.03
CA SER A 221 7.83 -8.95 -6.43
C SER A 221 8.18 -7.51 -6.83
N THR A 222 8.37 -6.60 -5.87
CA THR A 222 8.87 -5.23 -6.10
C THR A 222 10.27 -5.02 -5.46
N PRO A 223 11.13 -4.15 -6.02
CA PRO A 223 12.45 -3.85 -5.46
C PRO A 223 12.35 -2.97 -4.21
N ALA A 224 13.40 -2.92 -3.38
CA ALA A 224 13.41 -2.10 -2.17
C ALA A 224 13.23 -0.59 -2.44
N THR A 225 13.60 -0.11 -3.64
CA THR A 225 13.37 1.26 -4.10
C THR A 225 12.99 1.27 -5.57
N ASP A 226 12.12 2.22 -5.94
CA ASP A 226 11.77 2.53 -7.32
C ASP A 226 11.70 4.04 -7.47
N GLY A 227 12.76 4.63 -8.04
CA GLY A 227 12.88 6.08 -8.24
C GLY A 227 11.85 6.68 -9.20
N SER A 228 11.15 5.84 -9.96
CA SER A 228 10.07 6.26 -10.86
C SER A 228 8.68 6.02 -10.27
N SER A 229 8.59 5.43 -9.07
CA SER A 229 7.32 5.15 -8.41
C SER A 229 6.51 6.42 -8.19
N ILE A 230 5.22 6.35 -8.50
CA ILE A 230 4.31 7.44 -8.17
C ILE A 230 4.15 7.62 -6.65
N MET A 231 4.53 6.61 -5.87
CA MET A 231 4.50 6.61 -4.41
C MET A 231 5.82 7.09 -3.80
N ASN A 232 6.71 7.76 -4.52
CA ASN A 232 7.82 8.44 -3.85
C ASN A 232 7.30 9.60 -2.99
N GLY A 233 7.79 9.76 -1.76
CA GLY A 233 7.49 10.92 -0.92
C GLY A 233 8.06 12.20 -1.52
N GLY A 234 7.40 13.33 -1.26
CA GLY A 234 7.81 14.64 -1.80
C GLY A 234 7.50 14.83 -3.29
N THR A 235 6.48 14.16 -3.83
CA THR A 235 6.05 14.25 -5.24
C THR A 235 5.39 15.58 -5.60
N CYS A 236 5.19 16.50 -4.66
CA CYS A 236 4.57 17.78 -4.99
C CYS A 236 5.39 18.55 -6.03
N GLY A 237 4.75 18.82 -7.18
CA GLY A 237 5.36 19.53 -8.30
C GLY A 237 6.11 18.64 -9.30
N VAL A 238 6.17 17.33 -9.06
CA VAL A 238 6.70 16.34 -10.02
C VAL A 238 5.65 16.04 -11.10
N ASN A 239 6.08 15.81 -12.33
CA ASN A 239 5.19 15.53 -13.46
C ASN A 239 4.82 14.05 -13.52
N TRP A 240 3.54 13.76 -13.77
CA TRP A 240 3.06 12.42 -14.10
C TRP A 240 3.77 11.82 -15.32
N GLY A 241 4.41 10.67 -15.12
CA GLY A 241 5.00 9.83 -16.17
C GLY A 241 4.23 8.54 -16.46
N GLY A 242 3.11 8.31 -15.77
CA GLY A 242 2.46 7.00 -15.68
C GLY A 242 2.87 6.23 -14.44
N PHE A 243 2.15 5.14 -14.15
CA PHE A 243 2.60 4.15 -13.17
C PHE A 243 3.92 3.53 -13.64
N SER A 244 4.89 3.43 -12.73
CA SER A 244 6.09 2.66 -12.98
C SER A 244 5.74 1.18 -13.21
N TYR A 245 6.70 0.41 -13.73
CA TYR A 245 6.55 -1.05 -13.82
C TYR A 245 6.24 -1.66 -12.45
N TYR A 246 6.90 -1.18 -11.38
CA TYR A 246 6.74 -1.73 -10.04
C TYR A 246 5.51 -1.20 -9.30
N ASP A 247 4.99 -0.03 -9.64
CA ASP A 247 3.67 0.43 -9.15
C ASP A 247 2.56 -0.50 -9.66
N GLN A 248 2.66 -0.96 -10.91
CA GLN A 248 1.71 -1.90 -11.50
C GLN A 248 1.82 -3.28 -10.84
N ILE A 249 3.04 -3.78 -10.66
CA ILE A 249 3.28 -5.03 -9.91
C ILE A 249 2.75 -4.91 -8.48
N ALA A 250 2.97 -3.77 -7.82
CA ALA A 250 2.48 -3.55 -6.47
C ALA A 250 0.96 -3.68 -6.37
N LEU A 251 0.22 -3.02 -7.27
CA LEU A 251 -1.23 -3.12 -7.32
C LEU A 251 -1.72 -4.54 -7.65
N LEU A 252 -1.06 -5.24 -8.58
CA LEU A 252 -1.41 -6.62 -8.94
C LEU A 252 -1.13 -7.62 -7.80
N SER A 253 -0.05 -7.40 -7.04
CA SER A 253 0.31 -8.22 -5.87
C SER A 253 -0.65 -8.00 -4.70
N LEU A 254 -1.05 -6.75 -4.42
CA LEU A 254 -1.96 -6.43 -3.31
C LEU A 254 -3.43 -6.71 -3.62
N TYR A 255 -3.80 -6.46 -4.86
CA TYR A 255 -5.15 -6.61 -5.35
C TYR A 255 -5.11 -7.51 -6.57
N PRO A 256 -4.86 -8.82 -6.40
CA PRO A 256 -5.10 -9.75 -7.48
C PRO A 256 -6.58 -9.66 -7.84
N VAL A 257 -6.87 -9.58 -9.12
CA VAL A 257 -8.24 -9.55 -9.60
C VAL A 257 -8.94 -10.82 -9.13
N THR A 258 -10.03 -10.69 -8.37
CA THR A 258 -11.10 -11.70 -8.33
C THR A 258 -11.83 -11.65 -9.67
N LEU A 259 -11.11 -11.97 -10.75
CA LEU A 259 -11.74 -12.48 -11.93
C LEU A 259 -12.15 -13.89 -11.55
N GLY A 260 -13.39 -14.28 -11.87
CA GLY A 260 -13.66 -15.68 -12.12
C GLY A 260 -12.54 -16.22 -13.00
N GLY A 261 -11.74 -17.08 -12.43
CA GLY A 261 -10.68 -17.84 -13.05
C GLY A 261 -10.94 -19.30 -12.73
N PRO A 262 -10.45 -20.24 -13.55
CA PRO A 262 -10.66 -21.64 -13.26
C PRO A 262 -10.07 -21.95 -11.88
N ASN A 263 -10.88 -22.58 -11.02
CA ASN A 263 -10.42 -23.15 -9.77
C ASN A 263 -9.80 -24.54 -9.96
N ASN A 264 -9.65 -24.96 -11.21
CA ASN A 264 -9.23 -26.29 -11.56
C ASN A 264 -8.39 -26.33 -12.84
N LEU A 265 -7.63 -27.41 -13.01
CA LEU A 265 -7.00 -27.79 -14.26
C LEU A 265 -7.52 -29.16 -14.66
N GLN A 266 -8.20 -29.22 -15.80
CA GLN A 266 -8.61 -30.47 -16.43
C GLN A 266 -7.41 -31.18 -17.05
N ALA A 267 -7.54 -32.49 -17.29
CA ALA A 267 -6.57 -33.24 -18.06
C ALA A 267 -6.24 -32.55 -19.40
N GLY A 268 -4.95 -32.38 -19.68
CA GLY A 268 -4.40 -31.65 -20.84
C GLY A 268 -4.20 -30.15 -20.63
N GLN A 269 -4.65 -29.56 -19.52
CA GLN A 269 -4.44 -28.15 -19.21
C GLN A 269 -3.13 -27.92 -18.47
N GLN A 270 -2.65 -26.67 -18.51
CA GLN A 270 -1.39 -26.28 -17.90
C GLN A 270 -1.43 -24.87 -17.33
N LEU A 271 -0.48 -24.58 -16.44
CA LEU A 271 -0.07 -23.25 -16.04
C LEU A 271 1.35 -23.01 -16.55
N SER A 272 1.56 -21.96 -17.33
CA SER A 272 2.89 -21.42 -17.61
C SER A 272 3.34 -20.47 -16.50
N GLN A 273 4.63 -20.13 -16.45
CA GLN A 273 5.15 -19.11 -15.52
C GLN A 273 4.28 -17.84 -15.51
N GLY A 274 4.00 -17.34 -14.31
CA GLY A 274 3.12 -16.20 -14.05
C GLY A 274 1.63 -16.54 -14.08
N GLN A 275 1.23 -17.73 -14.57
CA GLN A 275 -0.16 -18.18 -14.55
C GLN A 275 -0.51 -18.88 -13.23
N LEU A 276 -1.80 -18.86 -12.91
CA LEU A 276 -2.34 -19.39 -11.66
C LEU A 276 -3.76 -19.95 -11.84
N ILE A 277 -4.19 -20.76 -10.89
CA ILE A 277 -5.60 -21.04 -10.58
C ILE A 277 -5.92 -20.52 -9.16
N ARG A 278 -7.20 -20.32 -8.84
CA ARG A 278 -7.63 -19.76 -7.54
C ARG A 278 -8.82 -20.51 -6.96
N SER A 279 -8.98 -20.51 -5.63
CA SER A 279 -10.22 -20.96 -5.01
C SER A 279 -11.40 -20.11 -5.48
N SER A 280 -12.63 -20.64 -5.40
CA SER A 280 -13.84 -19.95 -5.87
C SER A 280 -14.10 -18.67 -5.07
N ASP A 281 -13.75 -18.68 -3.79
CA ASP A 281 -13.81 -17.52 -2.90
C ASP A 281 -12.61 -16.55 -3.03
N GLY A 282 -11.61 -16.90 -3.83
CA GLY A 282 -10.44 -16.09 -4.15
C GLY A 282 -9.40 -15.95 -3.02
N ARG A 283 -9.55 -16.66 -1.90
CA ARG A 283 -8.62 -16.61 -0.75
C ARG A 283 -7.31 -17.36 -1.02
N PHE A 284 -7.36 -18.40 -1.84
CA PHE A 284 -6.22 -19.27 -2.13
C PHE A 284 -5.82 -19.18 -3.60
N ILE A 285 -4.52 -19.23 -3.86
CA ILE A 285 -3.99 -19.26 -5.23
C ILE A 285 -2.93 -20.36 -5.36
N LEU A 286 -2.92 -21.06 -6.50
CA LEU A 286 -1.80 -21.91 -6.92
C LEU A 286 -1.14 -21.23 -8.14
N VAL A 287 0.12 -20.84 -8.02
CA VAL A 287 0.83 -20.07 -9.05
C VAL A 287 2.13 -20.75 -9.47
N MET A 288 2.38 -20.82 -10.78
CA MET A 288 3.66 -21.22 -11.34
C MET A 288 4.57 -19.99 -11.39
N GLN A 289 5.53 -19.90 -10.46
CA GLN A 289 6.38 -18.72 -10.27
C GLN A 289 7.55 -18.69 -11.28
N GLY A 290 8.06 -17.49 -11.54
CA GLY A 290 9.15 -17.26 -12.50
C GLY A 290 10.51 -17.82 -12.08
N ASP A 291 10.66 -18.19 -10.81
CA ASP A 291 11.84 -18.86 -10.27
C ASP A 291 11.79 -20.39 -10.42
N GLY A 292 10.72 -20.92 -11.03
CA GLY A 292 10.52 -22.34 -11.25
C GLY A 292 9.75 -23.08 -10.16
N ASN A 293 9.28 -22.38 -9.12
CA ASN A 293 8.49 -23.00 -8.07
C ASN A 293 6.98 -22.98 -8.38
N LEU A 294 6.25 -24.03 -8.01
CA LEU A 294 4.79 -24.04 -8.01
C LEU A 294 4.32 -23.93 -6.56
N VAL A 295 3.57 -22.88 -6.23
CA VAL A 295 3.28 -22.55 -4.83
C VAL A 295 1.80 -22.29 -4.61
N LEU A 296 1.26 -22.91 -3.56
CA LEU A 296 -0.07 -22.65 -3.02
C LEU A 296 0.04 -21.62 -1.90
N TYR A 297 -0.73 -20.54 -2.01
CA TYR A 297 -0.81 -19.49 -1.00
C TYR A 297 -2.21 -19.37 -0.42
N TYR A 298 -2.27 -18.99 0.86
CA TYR A 298 -3.40 -18.28 1.47
C TYR A 298 -3.04 -16.81 1.60
N TYR A 299 -3.64 -15.96 0.76
CA TYR A 299 -3.16 -14.59 0.52
C TYR A 299 -1.64 -14.55 0.23
N ASN A 300 -0.82 -14.20 1.23
CA ASN A 300 0.63 -14.08 1.12
C ASN A 300 1.40 -15.13 1.94
N VAL A 301 0.68 -16.06 2.59
CA VAL A 301 1.30 -17.13 3.38
C VAL A 301 1.41 -18.38 2.49
N PRO A 302 2.62 -18.87 2.18
CA PRO A 302 2.77 -20.12 1.45
C PRO A 302 2.28 -21.27 2.35
N LEU A 303 1.36 -22.08 1.83
CA LEU A 303 0.85 -23.25 2.52
C LEU A 303 1.55 -24.53 2.05
N TRP A 304 1.91 -24.58 0.77
CA TRP A 304 2.58 -25.71 0.15
C TRP A 304 3.38 -25.26 -1.08
N ASP A 305 4.50 -25.91 -1.37
CA ASP A 305 5.29 -25.68 -2.57
C ASP A 305 5.92 -26.96 -3.14
N SER A 306 6.29 -26.94 -4.42
CA SER A 306 6.92 -28.07 -5.11
C SER A 306 8.39 -28.27 -4.76
N GLY A 307 9.04 -27.34 -4.05
CA GLY A 307 10.46 -27.39 -3.71
C GLY A 307 11.40 -27.19 -4.90
N THR A 308 10.91 -26.60 -5.99
CA THR A 308 11.65 -26.46 -7.27
C THR A 308 12.19 -25.05 -7.51
N TYR A 309 12.20 -24.21 -6.47
CA TYR A 309 12.68 -22.82 -6.52
C TYR A 309 14.15 -22.70 -6.96
N GLY A 310 14.48 -21.55 -7.56
CA GLY A 310 15.84 -21.24 -8.02
C GLY A 310 16.22 -21.86 -9.37
N ASN A 311 15.29 -22.54 -10.04
CA ASN A 311 15.46 -23.03 -11.40
C ASN A 311 14.42 -22.41 -12.35
N SER A 312 14.70 -21.19 -12.82
CA SER A 312 13.82 -20.45 -13.73
C SER A 312 13.61 -21.10 -15.11
N SER A 313 14.34 -22.17 -15.43
CA SER A 313 14.05 -22.95 -16.64
C SER A 313 12.76 -23.77 -16.53
N ILE A 314 12.31 -24.10 -15.31
CA ILE A 314 11.03 -24.77 -15.04
C ILE A 314 9.91 -23.78 -15.33
N ASN A 315 9.22 -23.97 -16.45
CA ASN A 315 8.37 -22.94 -17.03
C ASN A 315 6.88 -23.27 -17.07
N ARG A 316 6.49 -24.49 -16.69
CA ARG A 316 5.08 -24.89 -16.68
C ARG A 316 4.76 -26.04 -15.73
N ALA A 317 3.53 -26.05 -15.25
CA ALA A 317 2.86 -27.16 -14.56
C ALA A 317 1.77 -27.73 -15.45
N VAL A 318 1.73 -29.04 -15.68
CA VAL A 318 0.82 -29.69 -16.64
C VAL A 318 0.02 -30.77 -15.93
N MET A 319 -1.31 -30.69 -16.02
CA MET A 319 -2.20 -31.79 -15.67
C MET A 319 -2.27 -32.75 -16.86
N GLN A 320 -1.55 -33.85 -16.79
CA GLN A 320 -1.40 -34.78 -17.91
C GLN A 320 -2.65 -35.65 -18.13
N GLY A 321 -2.77 -36.21 -19.33
CA GLY A 321 -3.91 -37.07 -19.71
C GLY A 321 -3.99 -38.39 -18.94
N ASP A 322 -2.86 -38.86 -18.42
CA ASP A 322 -2.74 -40.07 -17.60
C ASP A 322 -3.12 -39.86 -16.13
N GLY A 323 -3.41 -38.61 -15.74
CA GLY A 323 -3.78 -38.23 -14.39
C GLY A 323 -2.65 -37.67 -13.54
N ASN A 324 -1.40 -37.56 -14.05
CA ASN A 324 -0.31 -36.98 -13.29
C ASN A 324 -0.26 -35.46 -13.41
N PHE A 325 0.01 -34.74 -12.32
CA PHE A 325 0.33 -33.32 -12.34
C PHE A 325 1.86 -33.14 -12.24
N VAL A 326 2.47 -32.48 -13.23
CA VAL A 326 3.94 -32.51 -13.44
C VAL A 326 4.50 -31.13 -13.78
N LEU A 327 5.65 -30.79 -13.21
CA LEU A 327 6.43 -29.59 -13.58
C LEU A 327 7.49 -29.90 -14.63
N TYR A 328 7.55 -29.06 -15.65
CA TYR A 328 8.48 -29.20 -16.78
C TYR A 328 9.30 -27.94 -17.02
N ASP A 329 10.55 -28.14 -17.44
CA ASP A 329 11.38 -27.07 -17.99
C ASP A 329 11.21 -26.83 -19.49
N THR A 330 11.92 -25.81 -19.99
CA THR A 330 11.95 -25.42 -21.40
C THR A 330 12.46 -26.53 -22.33
N ASN A 331 13.20 -27.53 -21.82
CA ASN A 331 13.69 -28.68 -22.56
C ASN A 331 12.76 -29.91 -22.45
N ASN A 332 11.62 -29.78 -21.78
CA ASN A 332 10.68 -30.86 -21.45
C ASN A 332 11.22 -31.90 -20.45
N ALA A 333 12.23 -31.57 -19.65
CA ALA A 333 12.61 -32.42 -18.52
C ALA A 333 11.63 -32.21 -17.35
N ALA A 334 11.21 -33.30 -16.71
CA ALA A 334 10.35 -33.26 -15.53
C ALA A 334 11.18 -33.01 -14.27
N HIS A 335 10.70 -32.12 -13.39
CA HIS A 335 11.40 -31.73 -12.15
C HIS A 335 10.62 -32.04 -10.87
N TRP A 336 9.30 -32.18 -10.97
CA TRP A 336 8.42 -32.58 -9.88
C TRP A 336 7.17 -33.25 -10.45
N ASP A 337 6.62 -34.25 -9.75
CA ASP A 337 5.34 -34.86 -10.10
C ASP A 337 4.53 -35.31 -8.87
N SER A 338 3.21 -35.37 -9.03
CA SER A 338 2.28 -35.78 -7.98
C SER A 338 2.21 -37.29 -7.72
N GLY A 339 2.83 -38.13 -8.56
CA GLY A 339 2.77 -39.59 -8.45
C GLY A 339 1.43 -40.21 -8.84
N THR A 340 0.58 -39.52 -9.61
CA THR A 340 -0.81 -39.93 -9.91
C THR A 340 -1.05 -40.42 -11.35
N TYR A 341 0.01 -40.80 -12.07
CA TYR A 341 0.04 -41.21 -13.50
C TYR A 341 -0.79 -42.43 -13.94
N ASN A 342 -1.54 -43.09 -13.04
CA ASN A 342 -2.40 -44.24 -13.37
C ASN A 342 -3.91 -43.91 -13.19
N TYR A 343 -4.26 -42.63 -13.15
CA TYR A 343 -5.62 -42.15 -12.92
C TYR A 343 -6.09 -41.24 -14.06
N PRO A 344 -6.25 -41.78 -15.29
CA PRO A 344 -6.61 -40.99 -16.46
C PRO A 344 -7.93 -40.25 -16.25
N GLY A 345 -8.01 -39.04 -16.81
CA GLY A 345 -9.11 -38.10 -16.57
C GLY A 345 -9.03 -37.41 -15.19
N GLY A 346 -7.90 -37.50 -14.51
CA GLY A 346 -7.63 -36.73 -13.29
C GLY A 346 -7.67 -35.23 -13.54
N TYR A 347 -8.00 -34.46 -12.51
CA TYR A 347 -8.03 -33.00 -12.56
C TYR A 347 -7.62 -32.40 -11.21
N VAL A 348 -6.88 -31.29 -11.24
CA VAL A 348 -6.52 -30.50 -10.06
C VAL A 348 -7.68 -29.57 -9.71
N VAL A 349 -8.01 -29.41 -8.43
CA VAL A 349 -8.94 -28.39 -7.92
C VAL A 349 -8.31 -27.70 -6.73
N LEU A 350 -8.38 -26.37 -6.70
CA LEU A 350 -8.10 -25.56 -5.54
C LEU A 350 -9.41 -25.22 -4.82
N GLN A 351 -9.55 -25.71 -3.60
CA GLN A 351 -10.79 -25.67 -2.83
C GLN A 351 -10.81 -24.45 -1.89
N ASP A 352 -12.01 -24.02 -1.52
CA ASP A 352 -12.23 -22.87 -0.61
C ASP A 352 -11.83 -23.18 0.84
N ASP A 353 -11.55 -24.43 1.18
CA ASP A 353 -11.04 -24.83 2.50
C ASP A 353 -9.50 -24.76 2.61
N GLY A 354 -8.84 -24.32 1.54
CA GLY A 354 -7.39 -24.19 1.44
C GLY A 354 -6.66 -25.41 0.90
N ASN A 355 -7.37 -26.47 0.50
CA ASN A 355 -6.72 -27.68 -0.03
C ASN A 355 -6.56 -27.64 -1.55
N LEU A 356 -5.41 -28.11 -2.04
CA LEU A 356 -5.19 -28.42 -3.44
C LEU A 356 -5.31 -29.93 -3.63
N VAL A 357 -6.25 -30.37 -4.45
CA VAL A 357 -6.59 -31.80 -4.58
C VAL A 357 -6.57 -32.24 -6.02
N ILE A 358 -6.00 -33.41 -6.29
CA ILE A 358 -6.19 -34.13 -7.56
C ILE A 358 -7.33 -35.12 -7.37
N TYR A 359 -8.41 -34.92 -8.11
CA TYR A 359 -9.54 -35.83 -8.15
C TYR A 359 -9.54 -36.67 -9.42
N GLN A 360 -10.10 -37.87 -9.32
CA GLN A 360 -10.52 -38.66 -10.47
C GLN A 360 -11.88 -39.28 -10.15
N ASN A 361 -12.88 -39.03 -10.99
CA ASN A 361 -14.27 -39.46 -10.76
C ASN A 361 -14.80 -39.11 -9.35
N GLY A 362 -14.45 -37.93 -8.83
CA GLY A 362 -14.82 -37.46 -7.50
C GLY A 362 -14.06 -38.09 -6.33
N VAL A 363 -13.12 -39.02 -6.58
CA VAL A 363 -12.25 -39.62 -5.56
C VAL A 363 -10.92 -38.89 -5.51
N ALA A 364 -10.51 -38.41 -4.33
CA ALA A 364 -9.22 -37.77 -4.12
C ALA A 364 -8.09 -38.80 -4.32
N ARG A 365 -7.08 -38.44 -5.12
CA ARG A 365 -5.91 -39.27 -5.42
C ARG A 365 -4.63 -38.72 -4.78
N TRP A 366 -4.59 -37.42 -4.59
CA TRP A 366 -3.52 -36.69 -3.93
C TRP A 366 -4.07 -35.38 -3.38
N ASP A 367 -3.53 -34.89 -2.28
CA ASP A 367 -3.82 -33.56 -1.75
C ASP A 367 -2.62 -32.92 -1.05
N SER A 368 -2.61 -31.58 -0.99
CA SER A 368 -1.55 -30.81 -0.35
C SER A 368 -1.55 -30.89 1.17
N ASN A 369 -2.58 -31.47 1.81
CA ASN A 369 -2.78 -31.52 3.26
C ASN A 369 -2.82 -30.12 3.91
N THR A 370 -3.39 -29.14 3.21
CA THR A 370 -3.46 -27.73 3.64
C THR A 370 -4.89 -27.28 3.99
N TRP A 371 -5.81 -28.22 4.18
CA TRP A 371 -7.21 -27.94 4.54
C TRP A 371 -7.35 -27.34 5.96
N GLY A 372 -8.45 -26.61 6.19
CA GLY A 372 -8.85 -26.15 7.54
C GLY A 372 -9.02 -24.64 7.73
N TYR A 373 -9.28 -23.89 6.65
CA TYR A 373 -9.32 -22.43 6.62
C TYR A 373 -10.69 -21.80 6.32
#